data_AF-A0A6P0GDW9-F1
#
_entry.id   AF-A0A6P0GDW9-F1
#
_cell.length_a   1.000
_cell.length_b   1.000
_cell.length_c   1.000
_cell.angle_alpha   90.00
_cell.angle_beta   90.00
_cell.angle_gamma   90.00
#
_symmetry.space_group_name_H-M   'P 1'
#
loop_
_entity.id
_entity.type
_entity.pdbx_description
1 polymer ?
#
loop_
_entity_poly.entity_id
_entity_poly.type
_entity_poly.pdbx_seq_one_letter_code
_entity_poly.pdbx_strand_id
1 'polypeptide(L)'
;MVPRGLWAGVSMAVGLVVGAGLVEDYHWLEDDGSRRHVDLGTFVDTGGDPAALPGGRWVTGDVCDEEVPCIQAVRSDALTVYRFADRDDAVALARSFAGDAYLSGWIVVRFEPGALTAAERVSFASDLDCINVGVAEGGLEC
;
A
#
# COMPACT_ATOMS: atom_id res chain seq x y z
N MET A 1 -74.00 1.05 -17.34
CA MET A 1 -72.79 0.22 -17.57
C MET A 1 -71.63 1.13 -17.96
N VAL A 2 -70.80 1.53 -16.99
CA VAL A 2 -69.40 1.95 -17.13
C VAL A 2 -68.79 1.73 -15.75
N PRO A 3 -67.72 0.94 -15.59
CA PRO A 3 -67.00 0.98 -14.33
C PRO A 3 -65.52 1.34 -14.54
N ARG A 4 -64.93 1.79 -13.41
CA ARG A 4 -63.49 1.87 -13.08
C ARG A 4 -62.82 3.13 -13.64
N GLY A 5 -62.35 4.08 -12.83
CA GLY A 5 -61.91 4.01 -11.44
C GLY A 5 -60.38 3.90 -11.38
N LEU A 6 -59.79 4.82 -10.61
CA LEU A 6 -58.45 4.80 -10.01
C LEU A 6 -57.23 5.09 -10.90
N TRP A 7 -56.71 6.29 -10.62
CA TRP A 7 -55.30 6.65 -10.59
C TRP A 7 -54.37 5.49 -10.21
N ALA A 8 -53.37 5.23 -11.05
CA ALA A 8 -52.12 4.57 -10.70
C ALA A 8 -51.04 5.33 -11.50
N GLY A 9 -50.18 6.15 -10.92
CA GLY A 9 -49.29 5.75 -9.83
C GLY A 9 -48.24 4.82 -10.43
N VAL A 10 -47.32 5.36 -11.24
CA VAL A 10 -46.15 4.62 -11.74
C VAL A 10 -45.23 4.41 -10.54
N SER A 11 -45.51 3.38 -9.76
CA SER A 11 -44.57 2.82 -8.81
C SER A 11 -43.59 1.96 -9.59
N MET A 12 -42.43 2.52 -9.92
CA MET A 12 -41.26 1.72 -10.27
C MET A 12 -40.90 0.87 -9.04
N ALA A 13 -41.31 -0.40 -9.07
CA ALA A 13 -40.75 -1.41 -8.20
C ALA A 13 -39.29 -1.64 -8.63
N VAL A 14 -38.35 -1.06 -7.87
CA VAL A 14 -36.96 -1.51 -7.88
C VAL A 14 -36.96 -2.88 -7.21
N GLY A 15 -37.14 -3.92 -8.02
CA GLY A 15 -37.00 -5.30 -7.59
C GLY A 15 -35.54 -5.59 -7.26
N LEU A 16 -35.28 -5.87 -5.99
CA LEU A 16 -34.00 -6.33 -5.48
C LEU A 16 -33.83 -7.78 -5.92
N VAL A 17 -33.14 -8.00 -7.04
CA VAL A 17 -32.74 -9.35 -7.48
C VAL A 17 -31.41 -9.68 -6.82
N VAL A 18 -31.48 -10.42 -5.72
CA VAL A 18 -30.32 -11.14 -5.17
C VAL A 18 -30.04 -12.30 -6.11
N GLY A 19 -29.07 -12.13 -6.99
CA GLY A 19 -28.59 -13.17 -7.91
C GLY A 19 -27.11 -12.95 -8.17
N ALA A 20 -26.29 -13.90 -7.74
CA ALA A 20 -24.85 -13.87 -7.88
C ALA A 20 -24.41 -13.72 -9.35
N GLY A 21 -23.42 -12.87 -9.59
CA GLY A 21 -22.66 -12.84 -10.84
C GLY A 21 -22.87 -11.59 -11.70
N LEU A 22 -22.33 -10.46 -11.25
CA LEU A 22 -21.88 -9.35 -12.10
C LEU A 22 -20.70 -8.66 -11.39
N VAL A 23 -19.54 -9.34 -11.38
CA VAL A 23 -18.23 -8.68 -11.21
C VAL A 23 -17.75 -8.31 -12.61
N GLU A 24 -18.44 -7.37 -13.25
CA GLU A 24 -17.99 -6.81 -14.53
C GLU A 24 -17.20 -5.52 -14.25
N ASP A 25 -15.91 -5.64 -14.56
CA ASP A 25 -15.05 -4.58 -15.08
C ASP A 25 -14.75 -3.35 -14.21
N TYR A 26 -13.93 -3.56 -13.18
CA TYR A 26 -12.96 -2.56 -12.71
C TYR A 26 -11.51 -2.90 -13.11
N HIS A 27 -11.31 -3.73 -14.13
CA HIS A 27 -9.98 -4.21 -14.53
C HIS A 27 -9.09 -3.13 -15.20
N TRP A 28 -9.63 -1.94 -15.45
CA TRP A 28 -8.93 -0.89 -16.20
C TRP A 28 -8.21 0.16 -15.33
N LEU A 29 -8.25 0.05 -14.00
CA LEU A 29 -7.34 0.81 -13.11
C LEU A 29 -6.08 0.02 -12.70
N GLU A 30 -5.83 -1.13 -13.34
CA GLU A 30 -4.74 -2.04 -12.99
C GLU A 30 -3.39 -1.73 -13.68
N ASP A 31 -3.32 -0.66 -14.49
CA ASP A 31 -2.08 -0.24 -15.17
C ASP A 31 -1.22 0.65 -14.26
N ASP A 32 -0.69 0.06 -13.19
CA ASP A 32 0.52 0.53 -12.50
C ASP A 32 1.22 -0.67 -11.82
N GLY A 33 1.27 -1.79 -12.55
CA GLY A 33 1.70 -3.11 -12.06
C GLY A 33 3.16 -3.20 -11.63
N SER A 34 4.03 -2.29 -12.08
CA SER A 34 5.46 -2.30 -11.72
C SER A 34 5.69 -2.05 -10.22
N ARG A 35 4.83 -1.27 -9.57
CA ARG A 35 4.98 -0.84 -8.17
C ARG A 35 4.66 -1.94 -7.15
N ARG A 36 3.93 -2.98 -7.56
CA ARG A 36 3.61 -4.16 -6.73
C ARG A 36 4.76 -5.14 -6.62
N HIS A 37 5.78 -5.02 -7.47
CA HIS A 37 6.88 -5.99 -7.60
C HIS A 37 8.18 -5.56 -6.90
N VAL A 38 8.13 -4.59 -5.98
CA VAL A 38 9.32 -4.15 -5.26
C VAL A 38 9.78 -5.27 -4.34
N ASP A 39 10.96 -5.83 -4.61
CA ASP A 39 11.56 -6.84 -3.75
C ASP A 39 12.41 -6.17 -2.68
N LEU A 40 12.12 -6.44 -1.40
CA LEU A 40 12.90 -5.85 -0.31
C LEU A 40 14.34 -6.41 -0.21
N GLY A 41 14.73 -7.35 -1.07
CA GLY A 41 16.07 -7.91 -1.12
C GLY A 41 17.14 -6.86 -1.39
N THR A 42 16.86 -5.78 -2.14
CA THR A 42 17.80 -4.67 -2.32
C THR A 42 18.21 -3.99 -1.00
N PHE A 43 17.36 -4.06 0.03
CA PHE A 43 17.66 -3.48 1.35
C PHE A 43 18.53 -4.40 2.24
N VAL A 44 18.72 -5.66 1.85
CA VAL A 44 19.47 -6.68 2.61
C VAL A 44 20.69 -7.19 1.85
N ASP A 45 20.66 -7.18 0.52
CA ASP A 45 21.76 -7.64 -0.32
C ASP A 45 22.87 -6.60 -0.36
N THR A 46 24.04 -6.94 0.18
CA THR A 46 25.17 -6.02 0.36
C THR A 46 26.03 -5.87 -0.90
N GLY A 47 25.46 -6.13 -2.09
CA GLY A 47 26.12 -6.08 -3.40
C GLY A 47 26.58 -4.69 -3.87
N GLY A 48 26.65 -3.71 -2.97
CA GLY A 48 26.99 -2.32 -3.28
C GLY A 48 25.77 -1.45 -3.62
N ASP A 49 24.55 -1.97 -3.43
CA ASP A 49 23.32 -1.21 -3.60
C ASP A 49 23.28 0.01 -2.66
N PRO A 50 23.10 1.23 -3.20
CA PRO A 50 23.02 2.43 -2.37
C PRO A 50 21.76 2.45 -1.48
N ALA A 51 20.77 1.61 -1.79
CA ALA A 51 19.56 1.41 -1.00
C ALA A 51 19.73 0.39 0.15
N ALA A 52 20.85 -0.34 0.20
CA ALA A 52 21.06 -1.36 1.24
C ALA A 52 21.04 -0.74 2.64
N LEU A 53 20.26 -1.32 3.55
CA LEU A 53 20.22 -0.86 4.92
C LEU A 53 21.42 -1.41 5.69
N PRO A 54 22.20 -0.57 6.37
CA PRO A 54 23.28 -1.05 7.22
C PRO A 54 22.70 -1.92 8.35
N GLY A 55 23.21 -3.15 8.48
CA GLY A 55 22.67 -4.13 9.44
C GLY A 55 21.27 -4.66 9.10
N GLY A 56 20.80 -4.41 7.87
CA GLY A 56 19.52 -4.90 7.36
C GLY A 56 19.46 -6.42 7.43
N ARG A 57 18.37 -6.93 8.01
CA ARG A 57 18.07 -8.37 8.05
C ARG A 57 16.60 -8.61 7.80
N TRP A 58 16.31 -9.74 7.17
CA TRP A 58 14.94 -10.24 7.05
C TRP A 58 14.34 -10.50 8.43
N VAL A 59 13.13 -9.99 8.65
CA VAL A 59 12.32 -10.24 9.85
C VAL A 59 10.89 -10.63 9.50
N THR A 60 10.62 -10.97 8.23
CA THR A 60 9.28 -11.31 7.72
C THR A 60 8.57 -12.31 8.62
N GLY A 61 9.22 -13.41 8.99
CA GLY A 61 8.59 -14.45 9.83
C GLY A 61 8.37 -14.05 11.29
N ASP A 62 8.97 -12.94 11.75
CA ASP A 62 8.86 -12.46 13.13
C ASP A 62 7.81 -11.36 13.29
N VAL A 63 7.53 -10.60 12.22
CA VAL A 63 6.68 -9.40 12.28
C VAL A 63 5.51 -9.41 11.30
N CYS A 64 5.49 -10.33 10.34
CA CYS A 64 4.35 -10.50 9.44
C CYS A 64 3.50 -11.67 9.93
N ASP A 65 2.25 -11.37 10.24
CA ASP A 65 1.26 -12.30 10.78
C ASP A 65 -0.16 -11.85 10.41
N GLU A 66 -1.19 -12.43 11.02
CA GLU A 66 -2.59 -12.10 10.69
C GLU A 66 -2.97 -10.65 11.10
N GLU A 67 -2.30 -10.08 12.09
CA GLU A 67 -2.49 -8.69 12.54
C GLU A 67 -1.69 -7.70 11.69
N VAL A 68 -0.55 -8.14 11.14
CA VAL A 68 0.29 -7.38 10.23
C VAL A 68 0.50 -8.20 8.94
N PRO A 69 -0.45 -8.15 7.97
CA PRO A 69 -0.45 -9.03 6.80
C PRO A 69 0.56 -8.60 5.72
N CYS A 70 1.81 -8.34 6.13
CA CYS A 70 2.91 -8.10 5.21
C CYS A 70 3.41 -9.39 4.58
N ILE A 71 3.95 -9.27 3.36
CA ILE A 71 4.55 -10.39 2.63
C ILE A 71 6.08 -10.40 2.74
N GLN A 72 6.67 -9.25 3.07
CA GLN A 72 8.10 -9.09 3.31
C GLN A 72 8.33 -8.03 4.38
N ALA A 73 9.31 -8.26 5.26
CA ALA A 73 9.78 -7.24 6.18
C ALA A 73 11.29 -7.33 6.41
N VAL A 74 11.93 -6.16 6.44
CA VAL A 74 13.36 -5.99 6.67
C VAL A 74 13.55 -5.00 7.81
N ARG A 75 14.43 -5.34 8.76
CA ARG A 75 14.76 -4.47 9.90
C ARG A 75 16.24 -4.14 9.90
N SER A 76 16.54 -2.88 10.19
CA SER A 76 17.87 -2.40 10.56
C SER A 76 17.82 -1.77 11.97
N ASP A 77 18.96 -1.27 12.45
CA ASP A 77 19.01 -0.52 13.71
C ASP A 77 18.26 0.82 13.65
N ALA A 78 18.02 1.35 12.44
CA ALA A 78 17.43 2.67 12.24
C ALA A 78 15.95 2.64 11.87
N LEU A 79 15.48 1.58 11.20
CA LEU A 79 14.12 1.49 10.70
C LEU A 79 13.69 0.04 10.42
N THR A 80 12.39 -0.16 10.24
CA THR A 80 11.82 -1.39 9.71
C THR A 80 10.99 -1.08 8.46
N VAL A 81 11.26 -1.78 7.37
CA VAL A 81 10.52 -1.69 6.11
C VAL A 81 9.58 -2.88 6.01
N TYR A 82 8.32 -2.63 5.71
CA TYR A 82 7.27 -3.63 5.50
C TYR A 82 6.75 -3.48 4.08
N ARG A 83 6.50 -4.60 3.40
CA ARG A 83 5.83 -4.64 2.10
C ARG A 83 4.56 -5.47 2.20
N PHE A 84 3.51 -4.97 1.57
CA PHE A 84 2.19 -5.59 1.55
C PHE A 84 1.81 -6.06 0.16
N ALA A 85 0.96 -7.08 0.09
CA ALA A 85 0.26 -7.43 -1.16
C ALA A 85 -0.85 -6.42 -1.45
N ASP A 86 -1.52 -5.95 -0.40
CA ASP A 86 -2.65 -5.06 -0.45
C ASP A 86 -2.30 -3.66 0.07
N ARG A 87 -2.70 -2.63 -0.68
CA ARG A 87 -2.37 -1.24 -0.35
C ARG A 87 -3.12 -0.76 0.88
N ASP A 88 -4.36 -1.21 1.07
CA ASP A 88 -5.17 -0.82 2.22
C ASP A 88 -4.55 -1.30 3.54
N ASP A 89 -3.90 -2.47 3.54
CA ASP A 89 -3.17 -2.98 4.71
C ASP A 89 -1.94 -2.14 5.02
N ALA A 90 -1.20 -1.73 3.98
CA ALA A 90 -0.07 -0.80 4.14
C ALA A 90 -0.53 0.54 4.75
N VAL A 91 -1.65 1.10 4.26
CA VAL A 91 -2.24 2.34 4.81
C VAL A 91 -2.68 2.16 6.26
N ALA A 92 -3.32 1.03 6.57
CA ALA A 92 -3.80 0.73 7.92
C ALA A 92 -2.63 0.64 8.91
N LEU A 93 -1.56 -0.09 8.56
CA LEU A 93 -0.37 -0.18 9.40
C LEU A 93 0.31 1.19 9.55
N ALA A 94 0.50 1.94 8.46
CA ALA A 94 1.14 3.27 8.54
C ALA A 94 0.41 4.22 9.50
N ARG A 95 -0.94 4.19 9.51
CA ARG A 95 -1.76 4.98 10.44
C ARG A 95 -1.58 4.56 11.90
N SER A 96 -1.32 3.29 12.16
CA SER A 96 -1.10 2.77 13.52
C SER A 96 0.16 3.36 14.19
N PHE A 97 1.14 3.80 13.40
CA PHE A 97 2.41 4.34 13.90
C PHE A 97 2.41 5.85 14.18
N ALA A 98 1.25 6.51 14.18
CA ALA A 98 1.06 7.88 14.69
C ALA A 98 2.04 8.96 14.16
N GLY A 99 2.59 8.80 12.96
CA GLY A 99 3.51 9.73 12.32
C GLY A 99 5.00 9.35 12.37
N ASP A 100 5.35 8.25 13.04
CA ASP A 100 6.69 7.64 12.97
C ASP A 100 6.85 6.68 11.78
N ALA A 101 5.88 6.68 10.87
CA ALA A 101 5.92 5.90 9.66
C ALA A 101 5.78 6.75 8.40
N TYR A 102 6.47 6.31 7.36
CA TYR A 102 6.34 6.80 6.00
C TYR A 102 5.70 5.71 5.13
N LEU A 103 4.74 6.11 4.29
CA LEU A 103 4.04 5.22 3.38
C LEU A 103 4.40 5.62 1.94
N SER A 104 4.90 4.66 1.16
CA SER A 104 5.09 4.80 -0.29
C SER A 104 4.46 3.59 -0.99
N GLY A 105 3.31 3.79 -1.63
CA GLY A 105 2.56 2.73 -2.31
C GLY A 105 2.17 1.58 -1.37
N TRP A 106 2.81 0.42 -1.55
CA TRP A 106 2.61 -0.82 -0.78
C TRP A 106 3.68 -1.02 0.31
N ILE A 107 4.54 -0.03 0.52
CA ILE A 107 5.66 -0.10 1.45
C ILE A 107 5.42 0.85 2.62
N VAL A 108 5.60 0.35 3.83
CA VAL A 108 5.60 1.13 5.05
C VAL A 108 6.99 1.10 5.66
N VAL A 109 7.52 2.27 5.96
CA VAL A 109 8.78 2.44 6.68
C VAL A 109 8.45 2.94 8.07
N ARG A 110 8.76 2.17 9.10
CA ARG A 110 8.72 2.60 10.49
C ARG A 110 10.11 3.04 10.92
N PHE A 111 10.26 4.29 11.32
CA PHE A 111 11.53 4.79 11.82
C PHE A 111 11.68 4.48 13.30
N GLU A 112 12.85 4.00 13.72
CA GLU A 112 13.12 3.81 15.14
C GLU A 112 13.34 5.18 15.81
N PRO A 113 12.81 5.38 17.03
CA PRO A 113 12.87 6.66 17.72
C PRO A 113 14.32 7.03 18.05
N GLY A 114 14.74 8.23 17.65
CA GLY A 114 16.10 8.74 17.92
C GLY A 114 17.20 8.15 17.03
N ALA A 115 16.89 7.20 16.15
CA ALA A 115 17.89 6.61 15.26
C ALA A 115 18.20 7.47 14.03
N LEU A 116 17.21 8.20 13.51
CA LEU A 116 17.35 9.15 12.40
C LEU A 116 16.79 10.52 12.76
N THR A 117 17.48 11.57 12.33
CA THR A 117 16.99 12.95 12.36
C THR A 117 15.84 13.15 11.37
N ALA A 118 15.05 14.22 11.54
CA ALA A 118 13.96 14.54 10.61
C ALA A 118 14.45 14.71 9.15
N ALA A 119 15.65 15.28 8.95
CA ALA A 119 16.23 15.46 7.62
C ALA A 119 16.60 14.12 6.97
N GLU A 120 17.17 13.19 7.73
CA GLU A 120 17.51 11.85 7.23
C GLU A 120 16.26 11.03 6.90
N ARG A 121 15.19 11.14 7.71
CA ARG A 121 13.90 10.50 7.42
C ARG A 121 13.31 10.99 6.10
N VAL A 122 13.40 12.30 5.83
CA VAL A 122 12.94 12.89 4.56
C VAL A 122 13.80 12.43 3.39
N SER A 123 15.12 12.43 3.52
CA SER A 123 16.01 11.92 2.47
C SER A 123 15.66 10.48 2.10
N PHE A 124 15.57 9.60 3.10
CA PHE A 124 15.23 8.20 2.89
C PHE A 124 13.86 8.02 2.22
N ALA A 125 12.87 8.81 2.64
CA ALA A 125 11.54 8.81 2.03
C ALA A 125 11.60 9.21 0.54
N SER A 126 12.39 10.22 0.18
CA SER A 126 12.57 10.66 -1.21
C SER A 126 13.31 9.62 -2.06
N ASP A 127 14.39 9.03 -1.54
CA ASP A 127 15.11 7.94 -2.21
C ASP A 127 14.20 6.73 -2.45
N LEU A 128 13.41 6.36 -1.42
CA LEU A 128 12.45 5.28 -1.52
C LEU A 128 11.38 5.59 -2.57
N ASP A 129 10.82 6.80 -2.57
CA ASP A 129 9.83 7.18 -3.56
C ASP A 129 10.39 7.02 -4.97
N CYS A 130 11.57 7.61 -5.26
CA CYS A 130 12.28 7.49 -6.54
C CYS A 130 12.46 6.04 -7.01
N ILE A 131 12.84 5.12 -6.12
CA ILE A 131 13.01 3.69 -6.44
C ILE A 131 11.67 3.02 -6.76
N ASN A 132 10.59 3.43 -6.09
CA ASN A 132 9.27 2.80 -6.21
C ASN A 132 8.40 3.38 -7.35
N VAL A 133 8.64 4.62 -7.75
CA VAL A 133 7.80 5.35 -8.72
C VAL A 133 8.29 5.26 -10.17
N GLY A 134 9.56 4.95 -10.43
CA GLY A 134 10.14 5.03 -11.79
C GLY A 134 10.21 6.44 -12.38
N VAL A 135 9.36 7.37 -11.92
CA VAL A 135 9.36 8.83 -12.08
C VAL A 135 8.59 9.41 -10.90
N ALA A 136 9.19 10.28 -10.07
CA ALA A 136 8.52 10.80 -8.86
C ALA A 136 7.20 11.48 -9.21
N GLU A 137 6.18 11.37 -8.34
CA GLU A 137 4.92 12.11 -8.49
C GLU A 137 5.23 13.61 -8.59
N GLY A 138 5.26 14.14 -9.81
CA GLY A 138 5.78 15.47 -10.12
C GLY A 138 6.61 15.56 -11.40
N GLY A 139 6.94 14.44 -12.06
CA GLY A 139 7.74 14.48 -13.29
C GLY A 139 9.18 14.94 -13.05
N LEU A 140 9.65 14.82 -11.81
CA LEU A 140 11.07 14.96 -11.51
C LEU A 140 11.73 13.64 -11.88
N GLU A 141 12.61 13.73 -12.87
CA GLU A 141 13.57 12.68 -13.19
C GLU A 141 14.39 12.43 -11.91
N CYS A 142 14.18 11.27 -11.30
CA CYS A 142 15.21 10.59 -10.54
C CYS A 142 16.05 9.81 -11.57
#